data_AF-A0AAW1ZZN3-F1
#
_entry.id   AF-A0AAW1ZZN3-F1
#
_cell.length_a   1.000
_cell.length_b   1.000
_cell.length_c   1.000
_cell.angle_alpha   90.00
_cell.angle_beta   90.00
_cell.angle_gamma   90.00
#
_symmetry.space_group_name_H-M   'P 1'
#
loop_
_entity.id
_entity.type
_entity.pdbx_description
1 polymer ?
#
loop_
_entity_poly.entity_id
_entity_poly.type
_entity_poly.pdbx_seq_one_letter_code
_entity_poly.pdbx_strand_id
1 'polypeptide(L)'
;MSGNLLKNPNGDDDLDHWELTENGGDQWRTEDMPGDCGHIYSDELITKYFCTSFEPCLKRQLIDLLAEGYDPEHLDIAQPAVNVEDWYCGRTDCGCIYKLTVSLLDEGQEIITEFKPDEVTLDPDCDDCSWRKVSHTFTDYGPGLRFISFEHGGQDTKYWQGWFGVRVTGSSVTVDQ
;
A
#
# COMPACT_ATOMS: atom_id res chain seq x y z
N MET A 1 12.90 -13.24 12.37
CA MET A 1 11.67 -12.62 11.87
C MET A 1 12.11 -11.53 10.93
N SER A 2 11.81 -11.68 9.66
CA SER A 2 11.93 -10.62 8.67
C SER A 2 11.01 -9.47 9.09
N GLY A 3 11.58 -8.30 9.36
CA GLY A 3 10.82 -7.11 9.74
C GLY A 3 10.11 -6.51 8.53
N ASN A 4 9.07 -5.70 8.78
CA ASN A 4 8.47 -4.89 7.72
C ASN A 4 9.49 -3.87 7.20
N LEU A 5 9.72 -3.87 5.88
CA LEU A 5 10.65 -2.98 5.20
C LEU A 5 10.01 -1.63 4.85
N LEU A 6 8.68 -1.54 4.85
CA LEU A 6 7.97 -0.27 4.67
C LEU A 6 8.08 0.58 5.94
N LYS A 7 8.40 1.86 5.76
CA LYS A 7 8.44 2.85 6.84
C LYS A 7 7.08 3.52 6.95
N ASN A 8 6.69 3.88 8.17
CA ASN A 8 5.41 4.54 8.45
C ASN A 8 4.19 3.89 7.73
N PRO A 9 3.93 2.57 7.92
CA PRO A 9 2.88 1.86 7.19
C PRO A 9 1.45 2.25 7.61
N ASN A 10 1.29 2.89 8.77
CA ASN A 10 -0.03 3.21 9.36
C ASN A 10 -0.37 4.71 9.38
N GLY A 11 0.60 5.59 9.07
CA GLY A 11 0.42 7.05 9.16
C GLY A 11 0.66 7.62 10.55
N ASP A 12 1.46 6.94 11.38
CA ASP A 12 1.86 7.43 12.70
C ASP A 12 2.66 8.74 12.60
N ASP A 13 3.52 8.82 11.58
CA ASP A 13 4.35 9.98 11.23
C ASP A 13 3.76 10.77 10.03
N ASP A 14 2.43 10.90 9.98
CA ASP A 14 1.71 11.50 8.85
C ASP A 14 2.13 10.89 7.50
N LEU A 15 2.59 11.69 6.54
CA LEU A 15 3.05 11.23 5.22
C LEU A 15 4.57 11.06 5.12
N ASP A 16 5.30 11.16 6.23
CA ASP A 16 6.74 10.99 6.21
C ASP A 16 7.12 9.61 5.69
N HIS A 17 8.26 9.54 5.01
CA HIS A 17 8.80 8.39 4.28
C HIS A 17 8.07 8.00 2.98
N TRP A 18 6.91 8.58 2.68
CA TRP A 18 6.20 8.33 1.44
C TRP A 18 6.48 9.39 0.37
N GLU A 19 6.75 8.95 -0.85
CA GLU A 19 6.78 9.81 -2.03
C GLU A 19 5.35 9.94 -2.57
N LEU A 20 4.82 11.16 -2.66
CA LEU A 20 3.50 11.40 -3.22
C LEU A 20 3.59 11.50 -4.75
N THR A 21 3.21 10.44 -5.46
CA THR A 21 3.20 10.44 -6.93
C THR A 21 1.97 11.14 -7.49
N GLU A 22 0.84 11.06 -6.80
CA GLU A 22 -0.36 11.85 -7.06
C GLU A 22 -0.98 12.35 -5.75
N ASN A 23 -1.50 13.58 -5.75
CA ASN A 23 -2.05 14.22 -4.55
C ASN A 23 -3.21 15.16 -4.91
N GLY A 24 -4.22 14.61 -5.60
CA GLY A 24 -5.36 15.35 -6.10
C GLY A 24 -6.38 15.78 -5.03
N GLY A 25 -7.32 16.64 -5.42
CA GLY A 25 -8.43 17.06 -4.57
C GLY A 25 -7.97 17.78 -3.31
N ASP A 26 -8.55 17.40 -2.16
CA ASP A 26 -8.15 17.89 -0.84
C ASP A 26 -6.93 17.13 -0.27
N GLN A 27 -6.19 16.41 -1.12
CA GLN A 27 -4.91 15.74 -0.84
C GLN A 27 -5.05 14.55 0.12
N TRP A 28 -3.94 13.83 0.30
CA TRP A 28 -3.81 12.82 1.35
C TRP A 28 -3.98 13.41 2.74
N ARG A 29 -4.61 12.65 3.62
CA ARG A 29 -4.69 12.94 5.06
C ARG A 29 -4.48 11.65 5.86
N THR A 30 -3.96 11.80 7.07
CA THR A 30 -3.94 10.78 8.12
C THR A 30 -5.06 11.04 9.12
N GLU A 31 -5.77 10.00 9.54
CA GLU A 31 -6.84 10.08 10.53
C GLU A 31 -6.75 8.92 11.52
N ASP A 32 -7.29 9.14 12.72
CA ASP A 32 -7.40 8.10 13.75
C ASP A 32 -8.60 7.17 13.46
N MET A 33 -8.40 5.89 13.72
CA MET A 33 -9.41 4.85 13.55
C MET A 33 -10.49 4.92 14.66
N PRO A 34 -11.77 4.58 14.40
CA PRO A 34 -12.35 4.05 13.16
C PRO A 34 -12.60 5.08 12.06
N GLY A 35 -12.42 6.38 12.33
CA GLY A 35 -12.82 7.45 11.43
C GLY A 35 -14.34 7.60 11.30
N ASP A 36 -14.78 8.69 10.66
CA ASP A 36 -16.20 8.91 10.37
C ASP A 36 -16.72 7.88 9.37
N CYS A 37 -17.89 7.28 9.64
CA CYS A 37 -18.50 6.26 8.77
C CYS A 37 -17.53 5.11 8.41
N GLY A 38 -16.59 4.80 9.32
CA GLY A 38 -15.56 3.81 9.11
C GLY A 38 -15.75 2.53 9.91
N HIS A 39 -14.87 1.58 9.63
CA HIS A 39 -14.87 0.25 10.22
C HIS A 39 -13.72 0.13 11.21
N ILE A 40 -13.95 -0.57 12.32
CA ILE A 40 -12.88 -0.92 13.25
C ILE A 40 -11.99 -1.98 12.58
N TYR A 41 -10.70 -1.72 12.49
CA TYR A 41 -9.73 -2.74 12.08
C TYR A 41 -9.48 -3.73 13.22
N SER A 42 -9.22 -4.99 12.88
CA SER A 42 -9.15 -6.06 13.86
C SER A 42 -7.92 -6.03 14.78
N ASP A 43 -6.85 -5.31 14.41
CA ASP A 43 -5.65 -5.17 15.24
C ASP A 43 -5.68 -3.87 16.05
N GLU A 44 -5.68 -3.98 17.37
CA GLU A 44 -5.70 -2.84 18.29
C GLU A 44 -4.39 -2.03 18.28
N LEU A 45 -3.31 -2.57 17.70
CA LEU A 45 -2.02 -1.86 17.57
C LEU A 45 -2.03 -0.83 16.43
N ILE A 46 -2.90 -1.01 15.44
CA ILE A 46 -3.06 -0.05 14.34
C ILE A 46 -4.11 0.96 14.76
N THR A 47 -3.70 2.22 14.95
CA THR A 47 -4.60 3.28 15.45
C THR A 47 -4.91 4.34 14.41
N LYS A 48 -4.20 4.35 13.28
CA LYS A 48 -4.33 5.33 12.21
C LYS A 48 -4.44 4.68 10.84
N TYR A 49 -4.92 5.49 9.89
CA TYR A 49 -4.95 5.16 8.48
C TYR A 49 -4.71 6.41 7.62
N PHE A 50 -4.37 6.20 6.35
CA PHE A 50 -4.35 7.22 5.32
C PHE A 50 -5.68 7.25 4.57
N CYS A 51 -6.20 8.42 4.23
CA CYS A 51 -7.39 8.59 3.41
C CYS A 51 -7.14 9.46 2.18
N THR A 52 -7.72 9.04 1.05
CA THR A 52 -7.67 9.78 -0.22
C THR A 52 -8.88 10.70 -0.40
N SER A 53 -8.75 11.65 -1.33
CA SER A 53 -9.78 12.60 -1.67
C SER A 53 -10.58 12.16 -2.92
N PHE A 54 -11.22 13.11 -3.59
CA PHE A 54 -12.10 12.91 -4.74
C PHE A 54 -11.38 12.85 -6.10
N GLU A 55 -10.10 13.21 -6.13
CA GLU A 55 -9.21 13.00 -7.28
C GLU A 55 -8.13 11.99 -6.90
N PRO A 56 -7.45 11.38 -7.90
CA PRO A 56 -6.40 10.41 -7.66
C PRO A 56 -5.34 10.88 -6.65
N CYS A 57 -5.16 10.06 -5.61
CA CYS A 57 -4.10 10.21 -4.62
C CYS A 57 -3.31 8.90 -4.59
N LEU A 58 -2.03 8.95 -4.93
CA LEU A 58 -1.13 7.80 -4.97
C LEU A 58 0.14 8.14 -4.19
N LYS A 59 0.62 7.17 -3.41
CA LYS A 59 1.87 7.29 -2.66
C LYS A 59 2.72 6.04 -2.83
N ARG A 60 4.03 6.26 -2.89
CA ARG A 60 5.03 5.24 -3.19
C ARG A 60 6.13 5.20 -2.13
N GLN A 61 6.63 4.02 -1.85
CA GLN A 61 7.91 3.81 -1.18
C GLN A 61 8.81 2.90 -2.03
N LEU A 62 10.05 3.34 -2.22
CA LEU A 62 11.10 2.55 -2.85
C LEU A 62 12.00 2.00 -1.75
N ILE A 63 12.03 0.67 -1.63
CA ILE A 63 12.85 -0.04 -0.67
C ILE A 63 14.16 -0.44 -1.36
N ASP A 64 15.30 -0.05 -0.78
CA ASP A 64 16.63 -0.48 -1.21
C ASP A 64 17.07 -1.68 -0.36
N LEU A 65 17.06 -2.87 -0.95
CA LEU A 65 17.38 -4.09 -0.22
C LEU A 65 18.83 -4.15 0.24
N LEU A 66 19.76 -3.54 -0.49
CA LEU A 66 21.17 -3.49 -0.08
C LEU A 66 21.35 -2.57 1.12
N ALA A 67 20.64 -1.43 1.15
CA ALA A 67 20.63 -0.52 2.28
C ALA A 67 19.97 -1.14 3.53
N GLU A 68 18.97 -2.01 3.34
CA GLU A 68 18.35 -2.80 4.42
C GLU A 68 19.22 -4.01 4.84
N GLY A 69 20.37 -4.24 4.18
CA GLY A 69 21.39 -5.22 4.58
C GLY A 69 21.26 -6.60 3.93
N TYR A 70 20.46 -6.74 2.87
CA TYR A 70 20.36 -7.98 2.10
C TYR A 70 21.59 -8.15 1.20
N ASP A 71 22.11 -9.37 1.13
CA ASP A 71 23.25 -9.70 0.29
C ASP A 71 22.82 -9.91 -1.17
N PRO A 72 23.45 -9.22 -2.15
CA PRO A 72 23.04 -9.33 -3.55
C PRO A 72 23.23 -10.71 -4.15
N GLU A 73 24.28 -11.46 -3.78
CA GLU A 73 24.49 -12.82 -4.29
C GLU A 73 23.41 -13.77 -3.74
N HIS A 74 23.02 -13.58 -2.49
CA HIS A 74 21.90 -14.32 -1.90
C HIS A 74 20.57 -14.01 -2.59
N LEU A 75 20.25 -12.74 -2.85
CA LEU A 75 19.03 -12.35 -3.57
C LEU A 75 18.97 -12.99 -4.97
N ASP A 76 20.10 -13.07 -5.67
CA ASP A 76 20.17 -13.60 -7.02
C ASP A 76 20.06 -15.13 -7.08
N ILE A 77 20.66 -15.84 -6.11
CA ILE A 77 20.73 -17.30 -6.09
C ILE A 77 19.53 -17.91 -5.35
N ALA A 78 19.25 -17.45 -4.13
CA ALA A 78 18.21 -18.01 -3.29
C ALA A 78 16.81 -17.53 -3.68
N GLN A 79 16.71 -16.32 -4.26
CA GLN A 79 15.44 -15.67 -4.64
C GLN A 79 14.42 -15.78 -3.50
N PRO A 80 14.74 -15.27 -2.30
CA PRO A 80 13.86 -15.38 -1.14
C PRO A 80 12.48 -14.79 -1.45
N ALA A 81 11.44 -15.41 -0.90
CA ALA A 81 10.07 -14.98 -1.15
C ALA A 81 9.86 -13.54 -0.64
N VAL A 82 9.29 -12.69 -1.50
CA VAL A 82 8.91 -11.32 -1.13
C VAL A 82 7.42 -11.30 -0.86
N ASN A 83 7.04 -11.20 0.40
CA ASN A 83 5.65 -11.11 0.84
C ASN A 83 5.23 -9.65 0.93
N VAL A 84 4.07 -9.36 0.34
CA VAL A 84 3.46 -8.04 0.28
C VAL A 84 2.06 -8.15 0.82
N GLU A 85 1.70 -7.25 1.72
CA GLU A 85 0.34 -7.15 2.24
C GLU A 85 -0.08 -5.68 2.31
N ASP A 86 -1.36 -5.42 2.07
CA ASP A 86 -1.95 -4.12 2.31
C ASP A 86 -3.41 -4.25 2.74
N TRP A 87 -3.88 -3.29 3.50
CA TRP A 87 -5.28 -3.24 3.93
C TRP A 87 -5.95 -1.97 3.47
N TYR A 88 -7.14 -2.14 2.92
CA TYR A 88 -7.94 -1.04 2.41
C TYR A 88 -9.40 -1.18 2.83
N CYS A 89 -10.09 -0.05 3.00
CA CYS A 89 -11.53 0.00 3.21
C CYS A 89 -12.15 1.24 2.56
N GLY A 90 -13.49 1.24 2.51
CA GLY A 90 -14.28 2.40 2.09
C GLY A 90 -15.03 3.01 3.27
N ARG A 91 -15.80 4.07 2.97
CA ARG A 91 -16.79 4.61 3.90
C ARG A 91 -18.14 3.95 3.65
N THR A 92 -19.02 3.97 4.65
CA THR A 92 -20.40 3.46 4.48
C THR A 92 -21.34 4.44 3.76
N ASP A 93 -20.90 5.65 3.40
CA ASP A 93 -21.72 6.70 2.77
C ASP A 93 -21.26 7.10 1.35
N CYS A 94 -20.04 6.72 0.96
CA CYS A 94 -19.45 7.00 -0.35
C CYS A 94 -18.63 5.81 -0.86
N GLY A 95 -18.76 5.53 -2.16
CA GLY A 95 -17.93 4.54 -2.83
C GLY A 95 -16.54 5.10 -3.14
N CYS A 96 -15.58 4.20 -3.34
CA CYS A 96 -14.20 4.54 -3.64
C CYS A 96 -13.54 3.50 -4.56
N ILE A 97 -12.43 3.90 -5.17
CA ILE A 97 -11.58 3.04 -5.99
C ILE A 97 -10.25 2.87 -5.27
N TYR A 98 -9.78 1.63 -5.14
CA TYR A 98 -8.49 1.25 -4.62
C TYR A 98 -7.59 0.72 -5.74
N LYS A 99 -6.31 1.10 -5.71
CA LYS A 99 -5.26 0.66 -6.62
C LYS A 99 -4.00 0.30 -5.85
N LEU A 100 -3.35 -0.79 -6.27
CA LEU A 100 -2.06 -1.25 -5.78
C LEU A 100 -1.18 -1.61 -6.96
N THR A 101 0.10 -1.25 -6.90
CA THR A 101 1.12 -1.70 -7.84
C THR A 101 2.40 -1.94 -7.06
N VAL A 102 2.91 -3.17 -7.14
CA VAL A 102 4.18 -3.54 -6.50
C VAL A 102 5.11 -4.14 -7.54
N SER A 103 6.30 -3.57 -7.68
CA SER A 103 7.24 -3.95 -8.72
C SER A 103 8.58 -4.31 -8.09
N LEU A 104 9.12 -5.46 -8.47
CA LEU A 104 10.48 -5.88 -8.16
C LEU A 104 11.41 -5.32 -9.23
N LEU A 105 12.45 -4.60 -8.80
CA LEU A 105 13.32 -3.85 -9.69
C LEU A 105 14.79 -4.28 -9.56
N ASP A 106 15.52 -4.16 -10.66
CA ASP A 106 16.96 -4.44 -10.70
C ASP A 106 17.84 -3.23 -10.30
N GLU A 107 19.17 -3.37 -10.42
CA GLU A 107 20.13 -2.29 -10.11
C GLU A 107 19.90 -1.02 -10.97
N GLY A 108 19.41 -1.19 -12.20
CA GLY A 108 19.03 -0.10 -13.10
C GLY A 108 17.64 0.46 -12.85
N GLN A 109 16.92 -0.04 -11.84
CA GLN A 109 15.50 0.22 -11.59
C GLN A 109 14.58 -0.25 -12.74
N GLU A 110 15.00 -1.25 -13.53
CA GLU A 110 14.16 -1.90 -14.51
C GLU A 110 13.28 -2.95 -13.84
N ILE A 111 12.04 -3.10 -14.33
CA ILE A 111 11.06 -4.03 -13.76
C ILE A 111 11.45 -5.47 -14.12
N ILE A 112 11.73 -6.27 -13.10
CA ILE A 112 11.92 -7.72 -13.20
C ILE A 112 10.55 -8.41 -13.25
N THR A 113 9.70 -8.08 -12.29
CA THR A 113 8.33 -8.58 -12.20
C THR A 113 7.45 -7.56 -11.48
N GLU A 114 6.15 -7.62 -11.73
CA GLU A 114 5.17 -6.69 -11.19
C GLU A 114 3.90 -7.43 -10.78
N PHE A 115 3.37 -7.05 -9.61
CA PHE A 115 2.05 -7.40 -9.14
C PHE A 115 1.15 -6.17 -9.21
N LYS A 116 0.20 -6.21 -10.14
CA LYS A 116 -0.80 -5.18 -10.34
C LYS A 116 -2.18 -5.82 -10.41
N PRO A 117 -2.88 -5.97 -9.28
CA PRO A 117 -4.26 -6.45 -9.29
C PRO A 117 -5.17 -5.44 -10.00
N ASP A 118 -6.32 -5.93 -10.48
CA ASP A 118 -7.36 -5.06 -11.04
C ASP A 118 -7.83 -4.05 -9.99
N GLU A 119 -8.20 -2.85 -10.46
CA GLU A 119 -8.72 -1.80 -9.59
C GLU A 119 -9.98 -2.27 -8.87
N VAL A 120 -10.02 -2.08 -7.55
CA VAL A 120 -11.15 -2.51 -6.73
C VAL A 120 -12.08 -1.32 -6.52
N THR A 121 -13.32 -1.45 -6.96
CA THR A 121 -14.38 -0.47 -6.63
C THR A 121 -15.16 -1.00 -5.44
N LEU A 122 -15.25 -0.19 -4.37
CA LEU A 122 -16.12 -0.43 -3.22
C LEU A 122 -17.34 0.47 -3.34
N ASP A 123 -18.54 -0.10 -3.32
CA ASP A 123 -19.79 0.65 -3.36
C ASP A 123 -20.62 0.35 -2.10
N PRO A 124 -20.88 1.33 -1.20
CA PRO A 124 -21.65 1.10 0.02
C PRO A 124 -23.10 0.64 -0.23
N ASP A 125 -23.64 0.80 -1.44
CA ASP A 125 -24.96 0.28 -1.80
C ASP A 125 -24.95 -1.25 -2.06
N CYS A 126 -23.78 -1.83 -2.34
CA CYS A 126 -23.62 -3.24 -2.73
C CYS A 126 -22.60 -4.02 -1.86
N ASP A 127 -21.69 -3.32 -1.19
CA ASP A 127 -20.59 -3.85 -0.39
C ASP A 127 -20.73 -3.46 1.09
N ASP A 128 -20.06 -4.22 1.95
CA ASP A 128 -19.93 -3.89 3.37
C ASP A 128 -18.90 -2.79 3.66
N CYS A 129 -18.11 -2.39 2.65
CA CYS A 129 -17.00 -1.42 2.70
C CYS A 129 -15.98 -1.67 3.84
N SER A 130 -15.97 -2.87 4.42
CA SER A 130 -15.12 -3.22 5.55
C SER A 130 -13.65 -3.37 5.14
N TRP A 131 -12.76 -3.47 6.13
CA TRP A 131 -11.34 -3.69 5.89
C TRP A 131 -11.10 -5.01 5.16
N ARG A 132 -10.50 -4.90 3.97
CA ARG A 132 -10.11 -6.03 3.12
C ARG A 132 -8.59 -6.07 3.02
N LYS A 133 -8.05 -7.28 3.09
CA LYS A 133 -6.62 -7.55 2.89
C LYS A 133 -6.37 -7.90 1.44
N VAL A 134 -5.34 -7.32 0.85
CA VAL A 134 -4.68 -7.84 -0.33
C VAL A 134 -3.32 -8.40 0.08
N SER A 135 -2.96 -9.56 -0.45
CA SER A 135 -1.66 -10.18 -0.19
C SER A 135 -1.12 -10.83 -1.44
N HIS A 136 0.18 -10.69 -1.67
CA HIS A 136 0.89 -11.32 -2.76
C HIS A 136 2.26 -11.78 -2.31
N THR A 137 2.72 -12.91 -2.84
CA THR A 137 4.06 -13.42 -2.60
C THR A 137 4.74 -13.61 -3.93
N PHE A 138 5.85 -12.90 -4.15
CA PHE A 138 6.72 -13.13 -5.28
C PHE A 138 7.64 -14.31 -4.98
N THR A 139 7.63 -15.32 -5.82
CA THR A 139 8.59 -16.41 -5.85
C THR A 139 9.11 -16.57 -7.27
N ASP A 140 10.30 -17.17 -7.43
CA ASP A 140 10.87 -17.50 -8.74
C ASP A 140 10.93 -16.30 -9.70
N TYR A 141 11.16 -15.11 -9.16
CA TYR A 141 11.17 -13.84 -9.91
C TYR A 141 12.42 -13.65 -10.77
N GLY A 142 13.43 -14.50 -10.62
CA GLY A 142 14.70 -14.41 -11.33
C GLY A 142 15.75 -13.59 -10.59
N PRO A 143 17.01 -13.62 -11.06
CA PRO A 143 18.10 -12.87 -10.43
C PRO A 143 17.99 -11.38 -10.72
N GLY A 144 18.70 -10.57 -9.93
CA GLY A 144 18.86 -9.14 -10.15
C GLY A 144 18.06 -8.26 -9.21
N LEU A 145 17.25 -8.82 -8.29
CA LEU A 145 16.43 -8.03 -7.36
C LEU A 145 17.30 -7.11 -6.50
N ARG A 146 17.08 -5.80 -6.58
CA ARG A 146 17.76 -4.77 -5.76
C ARG A 146 16.80 -3.81 -5.06
N PHE A 147 15.69 -3.46 -5.72
CA PHE A 147 14.69 -2.58 -5.13
C PHE A 147 13.29 -3.18 -5.20
N ILE A 148 12.45 -2.75 -4.27
CA ILE A 148 11.01 -3.03 -4.28
C ILE A 148 10.29 -1.70 -4.31
N SER A 149 9.51 -1.44 -5.35
CA SER A 149 8.61 -0.29 -5.45
C SER A 149 7.23 -0.71 -4.99
N PHE A 150 6.74 -0.11 -3.91
CA PHE A 150 5.38 -0.29 -3.40
C PHE A 150 4.60 1.00 -3.61
N GLU A 151 3.55 0.98 -4.43
CA GLU A 151 2.68 2.12 -4.67
C GLU A 151 1.21 1.74 -4.50
N HIS A 152 0.47 2.54 -3.75
CA HIS A 152 -0.96 2.34 -3.57
C HIS A 152 -1.70 3.67 -3.45
N GLY A 153 -3.02 3.59 -3.57
CA GLY A 153 -3.91 4.71 -3.33
C GLY A 153 -5.22 4.57 -4.06
N GLY A 154 -5.79 5.69 -4.45
CA GLY A 154 -7.13 5.70 -5.02
C GLY A 154 -7.84 7.04 -4.94
N GLN A 155 -9.15 7.00 -5.08
CA GLN A 155 -10.02 8.19 -5.08
C GLN A 155 -11.46 7.79 -4.71
N ASP A 156 -12.31 8.78 -4.47
CA ASP A 156 -13.75 8.54 -4.37
C ASP A 156 -14.41 8.26 -5.74
N THR A 157 -15.68 7.83 -5.72
CA THR A 157 -16.50 7.68 -6.92
C THR A 157 -17.58 8.75 -7.09
N LYS A 158 -17.83 9.58 -6.07
CA LYS A 158 -18.93 10.56 -6.04
C LYS A 158 -18.50 12.01 -6.28
N TYR A 159 -17.20 12.26 -6.39
CA TYR A 159 -16.60 13.59 -6.51
C TYR A 159 -17.02 14.55 -5.38
N TRP A 160 -17.03 14.04 -4.14
CA TRP A 160 -17.42 14.82 -2.96
C TRP A 160 -16.20 15.48 -2.35
N GLN A 161 -16.26 16.80 -2.20
CA GLN A 161 -15.20 17.56 -1.55
C GLN A 161 -14.96 17.02 -0.13
N GLY A 162 -13.70 16.74 0.21
CA GLY A 162 -13.27 16.10 1.44
C GLY A 162 -12.52 14.77 1.22
N TRP A 163 -12.53 13.93 2.25
CA TRP A 163 -11.81 12.65 2.30
C TRP A 163 -12.79 11.47 2.25
N PHE A 164 -13.44 11.34 1.10
CA PHE A 164 -14.41 10.28 0.82
C PHE A 164 -13.85 9.13 -0.01
N GLY A 165 -12.56 9.19 -0.33
CA GLY A 165 -11.87 8.15 -1.08
C GLY A 165 -11.51 6.92 -0.24
N VAL A 166 -10.60 6.11 -0.79
CA VAL A 166 -10.16 4.88 -0.14
C VAL A 166 -9.34 5.19 1.11
N ARG A 167 -9.47 4.34 2.12
CA ARG A 167 -8.63 4.33 3.31
C ARG A 167 -7.65 3.17 3.25
N VAL A 168 -6.39 3.40 3.58
CA VAL A 168 -5.34 2.37 3.55
C VAL A 168 -4.49 2.40 4.83
N THR A 169 -4.07 1.24 5.32
CA THR A 169 -3.20 1.09 6.50
C THR A 169 -2.60 -0.32 6.55
N GLY A 170 -1.74 -0.60 7.53
CA GLY A 170 -1.23 -1.96 7.76
C GLY A 170 -0.42 -2.52 6.60
N SER A 171 0.16 -1.64 5.76
CA SER A 171 0.96 -2.04 4.62
C SER A 171 2.23 -2.75 5.08
N SER A 172 2.59 -3.86 4.46
CA SER A 172 3.84 -4.55 4.76
C SER A 172 4.52 -5.13 3.55
N VAL A 173 5.84 -5.07 3.58
CA VAL A 173 6.73 -5.79 2.65
C VAL A 173 7.77 -6.50 3.50
N THR A 174 7.85 -7.81 3.39
CA THR A 174 8.84 -8.63 4.11
C THR A 174 9.51 -9.58 3.13
N VAL A 175 10.83 -9.76 3.27
CA VAL A 175 11.59 -10.74 2.49
C VAL A 175 12.03 -11.87 3.41
N ASP A 176 11.75 -13.11 3.02
CA ASP A 176 12.13 -14.29 3.79
C ASP A 176 13.67 -14.41 3.87
N GLN A 177 14.18 -15.01 4.95
CA GLN A 177 15.62 -15.25 5.17
C GLN A 177 15.97 -16.72 5.02
#